data_AF-A0A925X9T6-F1
#
_entry.id   AF-A0A925X9T6-F1
#
_cell.length_a   1.000
_cell.length_b   1.000
_cell.length_c   1.000
_cell.angle_alpha   90.00
_cell.angle_beta   90.00
_cell.angle_gamma   90.00
#
_symmetry.space_group_name_H-M   'P 1'
#
loop_
_entity.id
_entity.type
_entity.pdbx_description
1 polymer ?
#
loop_
_entity_poly.entity_id
_entity_poly.type
_entity_poly.pdbx_seq_one_letter_code
_entity_poly.pdbx_strand_id
1 'polypeptide(L)'
;IIPMQQKVRRTDEKPLNPLIMSIFPGKSGSVRVYEDEDNTNNYTQEAFAFTPVDFTYEANVYNIYIHAIEGEFPEMIQERSVELRLMNTFLPESVTWNGEQLAFDKYPDLHEEPCYYYEGSEMATIIRLPACSVFQAQQIIVKFKENQPQSLLNGAKGKVNWFKKVRKEMLAKYNEYQEYVPDILTDACQIAHRITVEPEKMQEELENLPKKLVHILDKIEEMTDENPVFEPALKLLKDLERQYFH
;
A
#
# COMPACT_ATOMS: atom_id res chain seq x y z
N ILE A 1 -4.90 11.14 -5.37
CA ILE A 1 -4.42 11.17 -3.97
C ILE A 1 -5.64 10.94 -3.08
N ILE A 2 -5.57 10.01 -2.14
CA ILE A 2 -6.65 9.73 -1.19
C ILE A 2 -6.12 10.01 0.22
N PRO A 3 -6.58 11.08 0.88
CA PRO A 3 -6.31 11.33 2.30
C PRO A 3 -6.97 10.25 3.15
N MET A 4 -6.25 9.80 4.17
CA MET A 4 -6.60 8.70 5.05
C MET A 4 -6.19 9.09 6.48
N GLN A 5 -6.76 8.39 7.45
CA GLN A 5 -6.39 8.51 8.86
C GLN A 5 -5.99 7.16 9.43
N GLN A 6 -5.25 7.18 10.54
CA GLN A 6 -5.05 5.97 11.32
C GLN A 6 -6.40 5.42 11.80
N LYS A 7 -6.46 4.10 12.01
CA LYS A 7 -7.64 3.47 12.56
C LYS A 7 -7.74 3.80 14.05
N VAL A 8 -8.47 4.88 14.36
CA VAL A 8 -8.83 5.31 15.71
C VAL A 8 -10.12 4.64 16.19
N ARG A 9 -10.33 4.58 17.52
CA ARG A 9 -11.53 3.92 18.08
C ARG A 9 -12.78 4.78 17.94
N ARG A 10 -12.62 6.10 17.90
CA ARG A 10 -13.70 7.07 17.73
C ARG A 10 -13.33 8.06 16.62
N THR A 11 -14.34 8.56 15.93
CA THR A 11 -14.15 9.52 14.83
C THR A 11 -13.79 10.92 15.30
N ASP A 12 -13.95 11.22 16.59
CA ASP A 12 -13.63 12.51 17.23
C ASP A 12 -12.27 12.53 17.93
N GLU A 13 -11.45 11.49 17.74
CA GLU A 13 -10.10 11.41 18.32
C GLU A 13 -9.14 12.34 17.56
N LYS A 14 -8.76 13.47 18.20
CA LYS A 14 -7.83 14.47 17.67
C LYS A 14 -6.54 14.56 18.50
N PRO A 15 -5.40 14.93 17.89
CA PRO A 15 -5.23 15.19 16.46
C PRO A 15 -5.03 13.91 15.65
N LEU A 16 -5.54 13.91 14.41
CA LEU A 16 -5.29 12.85 13.44
C LEU A 16 -3.85 13.00 12.92
N ASN A 17 -2.91 12.40 13.62
CA ASN A 17 -1.48 12.46 13.34
C ASN A 17 -0.91 11.02 13.33
N PRO A 18 -0.29 10.54 12.24
CA PRO A 18 0.06 11.25 10.99
C PRO A 18 -1.10 11.48 10.03
N LEU A 19 -0.96 12.48 9.14
CA LEU A 19 -1.74 12.55 7.91
C LEU A 19 -1.24 11.47 6.96
N ILE A 20 -2.12 10.51 6.64
CA ILE A 20 -1.81 9.42 5.73
C ILE A 20 -2.35 9.76 4.35
N MET A 21 -1.55 9.60 3.30
CA MET A 21 -1.99 9.85 1.93
C MET A 21 -1.60 8.71 1.00
N SER A 22 -2.61 8.08 0.39
CA SER A 22 -2.38 7.09 -0.67
C SER A 22 -2.33 7.78 -2.03
N ILE A 23 -1.20 7.66 -2.72
CA ILE A 23 -0.96 8.20 -4.05
C ILE A 23 -1.05 7.05 -5.04
N PHE A 24 -2.02 7.11 -5.96
CA PHE A 24 -2.21 6.11 -7.01
C PHE A 24 -1.53 6.55 -8.30
N PRO A 25 -1.08 5.61 -9.15
CA PRO A 25 -0.37 5.94 -10.38
C PRO A 25 -1.15 6.90 -11.29
N GLY A 26 -0.42 7.86 -11.87
CA GLY A 26 -0.93 8.85 -12.82
C GLY A 26 0.18 9.81 -13.22
N LYS A 27 -0.02 10.60 -14.28
CA LYS A 27 0.94 11.64 -14.68
C LYS A 27 0.98 12.81 -13.69
N SER A 28 -0.15 13.10 -13.06
CA SER A 28 -0.29 14.11 -12.03
C SER A 28 -1.58 13.88 -11.25
N GLY A 29 -1.72 14.55 -10.12
CA GLY A 29 -2.96 14.61 -9.36
C GLY A 29 -2.86 15.60 -8.22
N SER A 30 -4.00 16.08 -7.74
CA SER A 30 -4.07 17.00 -6.61
C SER A 30 -5.27 16.72 -5.72
N VAL A 31 -5.21 17.18 -4.47
CA VAL A 31 -6.29 17.15 -3.48
C VAL A 31 -6.12 18.34 -2.53
N ARG A 32 -7.21 18.77 -1.90
CA ARG A 32 -7.16 19.70 -0.76
C ARG A 32 -7.78 18.98 0.43
N VAL A 33 -7.00 18.79 1.49
CA VAL A 33 -7.47 18.15 2.74
C VAL A 33 -8.13 19.22 3.59
N TYR A 34 -9.43 19.09 3.87
CA TYR A 34 -10.20 20.03 4.68
C TYR A 34 -10.15 19.64 6.15
N GLU A 35 -10.01 20.63 7.05
CA GLU A 35 -10.10 20.48 8.50
C GLU A 35 -10.80 21.68 9.14
N ASP A 36 -11.59 21.45 10.19
CA ASP A 36 -12.22 22.49 11.01
C ASP A 36 -12.36 22.05 12.49
N GLU A 37 -13.14 22.80 13.27
CA GLU A 37 -13.40 22.53 14.69
C GLU A 37 -14.30 21.30 14.95
N ASP A 38 -14.93 20.70 13.94
CA ASP A 38 -15.95 19.63 13.94
C ASP A 38 -17.24 19.88 14.75
N ASN A 39 -17.16 20.55 15.89
CA ASN A 39 -18.22 20.63 16.90
C ASN A 39 -18.93 22.01 16.95
N THR A 40 -18.50 22.97 16.13
CA THR A 40 -19.11 24.30 16.01
C THR A 40 -19.60 24.55 14.58
N ASN A 41 -20.43 25.60 14.42
CA ASN A 41 -20.80 26.09 13.09
C ASN A 41 -19.84 27.19 12.57
N ASN A 42 -18.65 27.32 13.16
CA ASN A 42 -17.73 28.41 12.82
C ASN A 42 -17.15 28.29 11.42
N TYR A 43 -17.26 27.12 10.77
CA TYR A 43 -16.97 26.96 9.34
C TYR A 43 -17.78 27.94 8.47
N THR A 44 -18.97 28.37 8.92
CA THR A 44 -19.78 29.41 8.25
C THR A 44 -19.16 30.81 8.32
N GLN A 45 -18.18 31.00 9.19
CA GLN A 45 -17.41 32.23 9.40
C GLN A 45 -15.95 32.05 8.96
N GLU A 46 -15.68 31.11 8.04
CA GLU A 46 -14.36 30.82 7.49
C GLU A 46 -13.35 30.23 8.49
N ALA A 47 -13.80 29.69 9.63
CA ALA A 47 -12.95 28.96 10.59
C ALA A 47 -12.74 27.51 10.13
N PHE A 48 -11.93 27.35 9.09
CA PHE A 48 -11.47 26.07 8.57
C PHE A 48 -10.12 26.25 7.88
N ALA A 49 -9.45 25.13 7.62
CA ALA A 49 -8.20 25.12 6.90
C ALA A 49 -8.17 24.06 5.81
N PHE A 50 -7.37 24.30 4.78
CA PHE A 50 -7.07 23.37 3.71
C PHE A 50 -5.58 23.09 3.66
N THR A 51 -5.18 21.82 3.54
CA THR A 51 -3.82 21.43 3.14
C THR A 51 -3.85 20.99 1.67
N PRO A 52 -3.39 21.83 0.72
CA PRO A 52 -3.26 21.43 -0.67
C PRO A 52 -2.11 20.43 -0.82
N VAL A 53 -2.33 19.39 -1.61
CA VAL A 53 -1.31 18.39 -1.94
C VAL A 53 -1.42 18.05 -3.41
N ASP A 54 -0.28 18.03 -4.11
CA ASP A 54 -0.22 17.59 -5.49
C ASP A 54 1.02 16.76 -5.79
N PHE A 55 0.98 16.09 -6.94
CA PHE A 55 2.14 15.45 -7.50
C PHE A 55 2.17 15.56 -9.02
N THR A 56 3.37 15.45 -9.56
CA THR A 56 3.64 15.14 -10.97
C THR A 56 4.50 13.89 -11.05
N TYR A 57 4.37 13.15 -12.15
CA TYR A 57 5.19 11.99 -12.46
C TYR A 57 5.71 12.10 -13.90
N GLU A 58 7.02 12.32 -14.03
CA GLU A 58 7.71 12.47 -15.31
C GLU A 58 9.10 11.84 -15.21
N ALA A 59 9.55 11.20 -16.29
CA ALA A 59 10.89 10.58 -16.36
C ALA A 59 11.22 9.67 -15.15
N ASN A 60 10.25 8.86 -14.70
CA ASN A 60 10.36 7.96 -13.55
C ASN A 60 10.56 8.67 -12.20
N VAL A 61 10.23 9.96 -12.10
CA VAL A 61 10.34 10.75 -10.89
C VAL A 61 8.97 11.25 -10.48
N TYR A 62 8.54 10.93 -9.25
CA TYR A 62 7.46 11.66 -8.60
C TYR A 62 8.04 12.92 -7.95
N ASN A 63 7.42 14.06 -8.22
CA ASN A 63 7.61 15.28 -7.45
C ASN A 63 6.30 15.57 -6.71
N ILE A 64 6.30 15.40 -5.40
CA ILE A 64 5.14 15.51 -4.52
C ILE A 64 5.31 16.73 -3.63
N TYR A 65 4.29 17.58 -3.57
CA TYR A 65 4.25 18.73 -2.68
C TYR A 65 3.08 18.61 -1.71
N ILE A 66 3.39 18.81 -0.43
CA ILE A 66 2.41 19.13 0.61
C ILE A 66 2.59 20.61 0.86
N HIS A 67 1.63 21.43 0.43
CA HIS A 67 1.76 22.88 0.50
C HIS A 67 1.52 23.39 1.92
N ALA A 68 1.92 24.64 2.16
CA ALA A 68 1.54 25.35 3.36
C ALA A 68 0.01 25.38 3.49
N ILE A 69 -0.46 25.20 4.72
CA ILE A 69 -1.88 25.23 5.05
C ILE A 69 -2.49 26.59 4.72
N GLU A 70 -3.73 26.57 4.21
CA GLU A 70 -4.50 27.74 3.82
C GLU A 70 -5.70 27.88 4.75
N GLY A 71 -5.83 29.03 5.42
CA GLY A 71 -6.88 29.24 6.43
C GLY A 71 -6.42 28.87 7.84
N GLU A 72 -7.30 29.08 8.80
CA GLU A 72 -7.03 28.86 10.21
C GLU A 72 -8.32 28.59 10.98
N PHE A 73 -8.20 27.86 12.09
CA PHE A 73 -9.28 27.68 13.05
C PHE A 73 -8.69 27.49 14.46
N PRO A 74 -9.47 27.75 15.52
CA PRO A 74 -9.04 27.52 16.89
C PRO A 74 -8.51 26.09 17.12
N GLU A 75 -7.42 25.97 17.87
CA GLU A 75 -6.79 24.67 18.22
C GLU A 75 -6.25 23.86 17.02
N MET A 76 -6.15 24.47 15.83
CA MET A 76 -5.50 23.86 14.66
C MET A 76 -4.06 23.45 15.01
N ILE A 77 -3.68 22.23 14.65
CA ILE A 77 -2.31 21.78 14.89
C ILE A 77 -1.32 22.56 14.03
N GLN A 78 -0.16 22.86 14.62
CA GLN A 78 0.87 23.69 13.99
C GLN A 78 1.97 22.84 13.32
N GLU A 79 2.07 21.56 13.71
CA GLU A 79 3.00 20.59 13.16
C GLU A 79 2.29 19.26 12.95
N ARG A 80 2.69 18.53 11.90
CA ARG A 80 2.09 17.23 11.55
C ARG A 80 3.12 16.26 10.99
N SER A 81 3.05 15.00 11.43
CA SER A 81 3.77 13.88 10.81
C SER A 81 3.04 13.38 9.58
N VAL A 82 3.76 12.86 8.60
CA VAL A 82 3.15 12.44 7.32
C VAL A 82 3.54 11.01 6.99
N GLU A 83 2.57 10.24 6.52
CA GLU A 83 2.84 8.96 5.85
C GLU A 83 2.33 9.00 4.41
N LEU A 84 3.24 8.96 3.44
CA LEU A 84 2.89 8.81 2.02
C LEU A 84 2.95 7.34 1.64
N ARG A 85 1.91 6.86 0.94
CA ARG A 85 1.83 5.50 0.40
C ARG A 85 1.71 5.59 -1.11
N LEU A 86 2.82 5.42 -1.82
CA LEU A 86 2.81 5.38 -3.27
C LEU A 86 2.40 3.97 -3.69
N MET A 87 1.17 3.83 -4.15
CA MET A 87 0.56 2.55 -4.47
C MET A 87 1.05 2.05 -5.83
N ASN A 88 1.18 0.74 -5.98
CA ASN A 88 1.51 0.09 -7.23
C ASN A 88 2.85 0.59 -7.80
N THR A 89 3.87 0.62 -6.95
CA THR A 89 5.25 1.00 -7.29
C THR A 89 6.22 -0.15 -7.02
N PHE A 90 7.37 -0.16 -7.70
CA PHE A 90 8.52 -0.93 -7.28
C PHE A 90 9.26 -0.23 -6.14
N LEU A 91 10.36 -0.81 -5.65
CA LEU A 91 11.30 -0.07 -4.81
C LEU A 91 11.88 1.12 -5.62
N PRO A 92 11.85 2.35 -5.07
CA PRO A 92 12.53 3.49 -5.70
C PRO A 92 14.06 3.36 -5.56
N GLU A 93 14.80 4.01 -6.45
CA GLU A 93 16.26 4.17 -6.34
C GLU A 93 16.64 5.16 -5.22
N SER A 94 15.83 6.22 -5.06
CA SER A 94 16.03 7.20 -4.00
C SER A 94 14.73 7.91 -3.64
N VAL A 95 14.68 8.35 -2.38
CA VAL A 95 13.69 9.28 -1.87
C VAL A 95 14.41 10.45 -1.21
N THR A 96 14.04 11.68 -1.55
CA THR A 96 14.51 12.87 -0.86
C THR A 96 13.35 13.65 -0.27
N TRP A 97 13.56 14.22 0.92
CA TRP A 97 12.63 15.12 1.58
C TRP A 97 13.32 16.48 1.80
N ASN A 98 12.76 17.55 1.23
CA ASN A 98 13.35 18.90 1.23
C ASN A 98 14.83 18.94 0.80
N GLY A 99 15.21 18.06 -0.14
CA GLY A 99 16.58 17.92 -0.64
C GLY A 99 17.48 16.99 0.18
N GLU A 100 17.06 16.57 1.38
CA GLU A 100 17.78 15.59 2.19
C GLU A 100 17.42 14.17 1.77
N GLN A 101 18.43 13.29 1.68
CA GLN A 101 18.25 11.90 1.31
C GLN A 101 17.64 11.12 2.48
N LEU A 102 16.49 10.49 2.27
CA LEU A 102 15.92 9.55 3.24
C LEU A 102 16.62 8.19 3.14
N ALA A 103 16.78 7.54 4.28
CA ALA A 103 17.30 6.18 4.36
C ALA A 103 16.19 5.16 4.04
N PHE A 104 16.57 4.11 3.31
CA PHE A 104 15.72 2.92 3.21
C PHE A 104 15.83 2.13 4.50
N ASP A 105 14.69 1.76 5.09
CA ASP A 105 14.65 0.93 6.29
C ASP A 105 13.79 -0.31 6.09
N LYS A 106 14.33 -1.48 6.43
CA LYS A 106 13.59 -2.76 6.40
C LYS A 106 12.73 -2.95 7.65
N TYR A 107 13.00 -2.22 8.73
CA TYR A 107 12.36 -2.39 10.04
C TYR A 107 11.92 -1.05 10.63
N PRO A 108 11.01 -0.32 9.95
CA PRO A 108 10.63 1.08 10.25
C PRO A 108 9.92 1.26 11.60
N ASP A 109 9.60 0.17 12.30
CA ASP A 109 8.95 0.20 13.62
C ASP A 109 9.97 0.11 14.77
N LEU A 110 11.28 -0.01 14.46
CA LEU A 110 12.34 -0.06 15.48
C LEU A 110 12.90 1.31 15.86
N HIS A 111 12.58 2.36 15.10
CA HIS A 111 13.02 3.74 15.36
C HIS A 111 12.06 4.76 14.75
N GLU A 112 12.20 6.02 15.16
CA GLU A 112 11.30 7.13 14.78
C GLU A 112 11.91 8.07 13.72
N GLU A 113 13.10 7.76 13.21
CA GLU A 113 13.77 8.57 12.18
C GLU A 113 12.99 8.59 10.86
N PRO A 114 13.02 9.71 10.11
CA PRO A 114 12.44 9.77 8.78
C PRO A 114 13.06 8.70 7.87
N CYS A 115 12.21 7.92 7.23
CA CYS A 115 12.64 6.81 6.39
C CYS A 115 11.64 6.53 5.27
N TYR A 116 12.05 5.67 4.36
CA TYR A 116 11.12 4.98 3.47
C TYR A 116 11.35 3.47 3.52
N TYR A 117 10.30 2.71 3.28
CA TYR A 117 10.33 1.26 3.26
C TYR A 117 9.37 0.72 2.20
N TYR A 118 9.35 -0.59 2.01
CA TYR A 118 8.49 -1.23 1.03
C TYR A 118 7.48 -2.16 1.72
N GLU A 119 6.19 -1.98 1.43
CA GLU A 119 5.11 -2.84 1.93
C GLU A 119 4.59 -3.75 0.81
N GLY A 120 5.10 -4.99 0.78
CA GLY A 120 4.79 -5.97 -0.27
C GLY A 120 3.34 -6.46 -0.26
N SER A 121 2.63 -6.37 0.86
CA SER A 121 1.18 -6.69 0.87
C SER A 121 0.32 -5.63 0.19
N GLU A 122 0.82 -4.39 0.16
CA GLU A 122 0.18 -3.25 -0.50
C GLU A 122 0.76 -2.96 -1.89
N MET A 123 1.91 -3.57 -2.21
CA MET A 123 2.72 -3.26 -3.41
C MET A 123 3.03 -1.77 -3.47
N ALA A 124 3.51 -1.22 -2.35
CA ALA A 124 3.63 0.21 -2.15
C ALA A 124 4.95 0.62 -1.52
N THR A 125 5.49 1.75 -1.99
CA THR A 125 6.52 2.50 -1.29
C THR A 125 5.87 3.31 -0.18
N ILE A 126 6.34 3.16 1.05
CA ILE A 126 5.85 3.91 2.20
C ILE A 126 6.95 4.89 2.64
N ILE A 127 6.60 6.16 2.84
CA ILE A 127 7.52 7.22 3.27
C ILE A 127 6.95 7.79 4.57
N ARG A 128 7.74 7.75 5.65
CA ARG A 128 7.38 8.28 6.96
C ARG A 128 8.22 9.52 7.25
N LEU A 129 7.55 10.64 7.51
CA LEU A 129 8.17 11.92 7.87
C LEU A 129 7.77 12.31 9.29
N PRO A 130 8.68 12.90 10.08
CA PRO A 130 8.39 13.37 11.43
C PRO A 130 7.43 14.57 11.40
N ALA A 131 7.07 15.07 12.58
CA ALA A 131 6.27 16.27 12.70
C ALA A 131 6.98 17.47 12.05
N CYS A 132 6.31 18.09 11.09
CA CYS A 132 6.81 19.25 10.35
C CYS A 132 5.79 20.38 10.40
N SER A 133 6.25 21.63 10.32
CA SER A 133 5.37 22.80 10.32
C SER A 133 4.36 22.73 9.17
N VAL A 134 3.08 22.90 9.50
CA VAL A 134 2.00 22.94 8.48
C VAL A 134 2.02 24.23 7.66
N PHE A 135 2.77 25.26 8.08
CA PHE A 135 2.90 26.53 7.38
C PHE A 135 4.04 26.55 6.37
N GLN A 136 4.80 25.45 6.27
CA GLN A 136 5.91 25.31 5.33
C GLN A 136 5.61 24.17 4.36
N ALA A 137 5.79 24.45 3.07
CA ALA A 137 5.65 23.42 2.06
C ALA A 137 6.72 22.33 2.23
N GLN A 138 6.32 21.08 2.12
CA GLN A 138 7.20 19.91 2.15
C GLN A 138 7.30 19.32 0.74
N GLN A 139 8.54 19.18 0.24
CA GLN A 139 8.80 18.56 -1.05
C GLN A 139 9.33 17.14 -0.84
N ILE A 140 8.72 16.18 -1.53
CA ILE A 140 9.16 14.80 -1.57
C ILE A 140 9.43 14.43 -3.03
N ILE A 141 10.66 14.01 -3.33
CA ILE A 141 11.05 13.53 -4.65
C ILE A 141 11.33 12.03 -4.54
N VAL A 142 10.65 11.23 -5.36
CA VAL A 142 10.84 9.77 -5.41
C VAL A 142 11.28 9.39 -6.80
N LYS A 143 12.50 8.87 -6.92
CA LYS A 143 13.06 8.43 -8.19
C LYS A 143 12.97 6.91 -8.31
N PHE A 144 12.43 6.45 -9.42
CA PHE A 144 12.35 5.04 -9.78
C PHE A 144 13.36 4.69 -10.87
N LYS A 145 13.76 3.42 -10.90
CA LYS A 145 14.67 2.91 -11.91
C LYS A 145 13.99 2.94 -13.28
N GLU A 146 14.74 3.30 -14.32
CA GLU A 146 14.24 3.26 -15.69
C GLU A 146 13.93 1.82 -16.14
N ASN A 147 13.00 1.69 -17.08
CA ASN A 147 12.64 0.41 -17.72
C ASN A 147 12.14 -0.68 -16.75
N GLN A 148 11.60 -0.29 -15.59
CA GLN A 148 10.91 -1.24 -14.72
C GLN A 148 9.62 -1.77 -15.40
N PRO A 149 9.34 -3.08 -15.34
CA PRO A 149 8.18 -3.68 -15.98
C PRO A 149 6.90 -3.40 -15.18
N GLN A 150 6.39 -2.16 -15.27
CA GLN A 150 5.24 -1.66 -14.51
C GLN A 150 3.98 -2.55 -14.64
N SER A 151 3.83 -3.25 -15.77
CA SER A 151 2.74 -4.20 -16.01
C SER A 151 2.71 -5.38 -15.03
N LEU A 152 3.82 -5.74 -14.39
CA LEU A 152 3.85 -6.80 -13.38
C LEU A 152 3.06 -6.44 -12.13
N LEU A 153 3.00 -5.15 -11.78
CA LEU A 153 2.30 -4.66 -10.60
C LEU A 153 0.77 -4.69 -10.79
N ASN A 154 0.30 -4.71 -12.04
CA ASN A 154 -1.13 -4.75 -12.37
C ASN A 154 -1.80 -5.99 -11.77
N GLY A 155 -2.67 -5.75 -10.79
CA GLY A 155 -3.40 -6.78 -10.07
C GLY A 155 -2.53 -7.65 -9.15
N ALA A 156 -1.24 -7.35 -8.96
CA ALA A 156 -0.33 -8.16 -8.14
C ALA A 156 -0.84 -8.31 -6.69
N LYS A 157 -1.23 -7.19 -6.06
CA LYS A 157 -1.88 -7.19 -4.73
C LYS A 157 -3.11 -8.10 -4.71
N GLY A 158 -3.95 -8.02 -5.75
CA GLY A 158 -5.16 -8.84 -5.89
C GLY A 158 -4.84 -10.33 -5.97
N LYS A 159 -3.91 -10.72 -6.87
CA LYS A 159 -3.45 -12.09 -7.07
C LYS A 159 -2.90 -12.70 -5.77
N VAL A 160 -2.06 -11.97 -5.03
CA VAL A 160 -1.51 -12.44 -3.75
C VAL A 160 -2.60 -12.59 -2.68
N ASN A 161 -3.54 -11.66 -2.58
CA ASN A 161 -4.65 -11.76 -1.63
C ASN A 161 -5.61 -12.92 -1.95
N TRP A 162 -5.74 -13.25 -3.23
CA TRP A 162 -6.52 -14.42 -3.65
C TRP A 162 -5.89 -15.74 -3.18
N PHE A 163 -4.58 -15.91 -3.25
CA PHE A 163 -3.93 -17.11 -2.68
C PHE A 163 -4.23 -17.26 -1.18
N LYS A 164 -4.19 -16.15 -0.42
CA LYS A 164 -4.56 -16.14 1.00
C LYS A 164 -6.03 -16.56 1.20
N LYS A 165 -6.93 -16.14 0.32
CA LYS A 165 -8.35 -16.53 0.34
C LYS A 165 -8.53 -18.02 0.07
N VAL A 166 -7.90 -18.57 -0.98
CA VAL A 166 -7.92 -20.00 -1.31
C VAL A 166 -7.36 -20.83 -0.15
N ARG A 167 -6.23 -20.42 0.42
CA ARG A 167 -5.64 -21.07 1.60
C ARG A 167 -6.59 -21.07 2.79
N LYS A 168 -7.30 -19.97 3.04
CA LYS A 168 -8.28 -19.88 4.13
C LYS A 168 -9.43 -20.88 3.92
N GLU A 169 -9.95 -21.00 2.70
CA GLU A 169 -10.98 -22.00 2.39
C GLU A 169 -10.48 -23.43 2.62
N MET A 170 -9.26 -23.76 2.16
CA MET A 170 -8.68 -25.10 2.41
C MET A 170 -8.46 -25.38 3.90
N LEU A 171 -7.97 -24.39 4.66
CA LEU A 171 -7.72 -24.56 6.10
C LEU A 171 -9.02 -24.76 6.90
N ALA A 172 -10.13 -24.17 6.46
CA ALA A 172 -11.44 -24.45 7.04
C ALA A 172 -11.80 -25.94 6.90
N LYS A 173 -11.34 -26.59 5.82
CA LYS A 173 -11.52 -28.03 5.59
C LYS A 173 -10.51 -28.88 6.36
N TYR A 174 -9.26 -28.43 6.52
CA TYR A 174 -8.29 -29.09 7.43
C TYR A 174 -8.89 -29.31 8.82
N ASN A 175 -9.49 -28.27 9.41
CA ASN A 175 -10.03 -28.36 10.76
C ASN A 175 -11.23 -29.31 10.88
N GLU A 176 -11.94 -29.54 9.77
CA GLU A 176 -13.17 -30.35 9.71
C GLU A 176 -12.87 -31.80 9.28
N TYR A 177 -11.86 -32.02 8.43
CA TYR A 177 -11.56 -33.30 7.76
C TYR A 177 -10.10 -33.79 7.91
N GLN A 178 -9.23 -33.03 8.60
CA GLN A 178 -7.79 -33.30 8.77
C GLN A 178 -6.96 -33.29 7.47
N GLU A 179 -7.39 -32.53 6.46
CA GLU A 179 -6.75 -32.51 5.14
C GLU A 179 -5.78 -31.35 4.93
N TYR A 180 -4.56 -31.63 4.46
CA TYR A 180 -3.45 -30.67 4.41
C TYR A 180 -3.59 -29.57 3.34
N VAL A 181 -2.91 -28.45 3.56
CA VAL A 181 -2.75 -27.36 2.56
C VAL A 181 -1.46 -27.61 1.78
N PRO A 182 -1.46 -27.59 0.44
CA PRO A 182 -0.25 -27.75 -0.36
C PRO A 182 0.84 -26.74 -0.02
N ASP A 183 2.09 -27.20 0.07
CA ASP A 183 3.25 -26.34 0.32
C ASP A 183 3.38 -25.24 -0.74
N ILE A 184 3.07 -25.54 -2.00
CA ILE A 184 3.13 -24.57 -3.09
C ILE A 184 2.12 -23.42 -2.93
N LEU A 185 0.95 -23.67 -2.37
CA LEU A 185 -0.03 -22.63 -2.04
C LEU A 185 0.44 -21.81 -0.83
N THR A 186 1.05 -22.47 0.16
CA THR A 186 1.64 -21.80 1.33
C THR A 186 2.78 -20.87 0.92
N ASP A 187 3.67 -21.34 0.04
CA ASP A 187 4.75 -20.55 -0.54
C ASP A 187 4.22 -19.32 -1.31
N ALA A 188 3.16 -19.48 -2.12
CA ALA A 188 2.56 -18.36 -2.85
C ALA A 188 1.93 -17.31 -1.92
N CYS A 189 1.40 -17.73 -0.77
CA CYS A 189 0.87 -16.82 0.26
C CYS A 189 1.96 -15.96 0.93
N GLN A 190 3.23 -16.38 0.87
CA GLN A 190 4.37 -15.70 1.48
C GLN A 190 5.04 -14.67 0.55
N ILE A 191 4.66 -14.62 -0.73
CA ILE A 191 5.26 -13.71 -1.73
C ILE A 191 5.28 -12.26 -1.25
N ALA A 192 4.15 -11.73 -0.76
CA ALA A 192 4.10 -10.36 -0.24
C ALA A 192 5.08 -10.11 0.90
N HIS A 193 5.25 -11.08 1.81
CA HIS A 193 6.19 -10.96 2.91
C HIS A 193 7.64 -10.98 2.42
N ARG A 194 7.98 -11.87 1.49
CA ARG A 194 9.31 -11.90 0.86
C ARG A 194 9.64 -10.59 0.14
N ILE A 195 8.66 -10.02 -0.55
CA ILE A 195 8.79 -8.69 -1.19
C ILE A 195 8.98 -7.58 -0.15
N THR A 196 8.33 -7.63 1.01
CA THR A 196 8.58 -6.66 2.10
C THR A 196 10.03 -6.75 2.61
N VAL A 197 10.58 -7.97 2.75
CA VAL A 197 11.93 -8.19 3.31
C VAL A 197 13.04 -7.96 2.26
N GLU A 198 12.79 -8.33 1.02
CA GLU A 198 13.71 -8.28 -0.12
C GLU A 198 13.02 -7.65 -1.35
N PRO A 199 12.66 -6.35 -1.30
CA PRO A 199 11.92 -5.68 -2.38
C PRO A 199 12.69 -5.63 -3.70
N GLU A 200 14.01 -5.78 -3.68
CA GLU A 200 14.84 -5.96 -4.87
C GLU A 200 14.50 -7.23 -5.68
N LYS A 201 13.96 -8.27 -5.03
CA LYS A 201 13.53 -9.52 -5.67
C LYS A 201 12.10 -9.47 -6.21
N MET A 202 11.41 -8.33 -6.04
CA MET A 202 10.01 -8.17 -6.41
C MET A 202 9.73 -8.55 -7.87
N GLN A 203 10.58 -8.10 -8.80
CA GLN A 203 10.41 -8.42 -10.22
C GLN A 203 10.42 -9.93 -10.45
N GLU A 204 11.41 -10.64 -9.91
CA GLU A 204 11.53 -12.10 -10.02
C GLU A 204 10.32 -12.83 -9.42
N GLU A 205 9.87 -12.41 -8.23
CA GLU A 205 8.70 -13.00 -7.56
C GLU A 205 7.43 -12.84 -8.41
N LEU A 206 7.22 -11.66 -9.01
CA LEU A 206 6.04 -11.38 -9.82
C LEU A 206 6.10 -12.03 -11.21
N GLU A 207 7.28 -12.12 -11.83
CA GLU A 207 7.47 -12.84 -13.10
C GLU A 207 7.20 -14.35 -12.96
N ASN A 208 7.48 -14.92 -11.78
CA ASN A 208 7.23 -16.34 -11.51
C ASN A 208 5.80 -16.65 -11.05
N LEU A 209 5.00 -15.63 -10.72
CA LEU A 209 3.63 -15.77 -10.24
C LEU A 209 2.70 -16.57 -11.18
N PRO A 210 2.71 -16.37 -12.52
CA PRO A 210 1.88 -17.15 -13.44
C PRO A 210 2.22 -18.65 -13.39
N LYS A 211 3.52 -19.00 -13.34
CA LYS A 211 3.96 -20.39 -13.27
C LYS A 211 3.52 -21.05 -11.96
N LYS A 212 3.64 -20.33 -10.84
CA LYS A 212 3.15 -20.81 -9.54
C LYS A 212 1.64 -21.07 -9.58
N LEU A 213 0.86 -20.18 -10.21
CA LEU A 213 -0.59 -20.36 -10.33
C LEU A 213 -0.95 -21.67 -11.02
N VAL A 214 -0.32 -21.99 -12.16
CA VAL A 214 -0.58 -23.23 -12.91
C VAL A 214 -0.34 -24.45 -12.02
N HIS A 215 0.81 -24.52 -11.34
CA HIS A 215 1.12 -25.64 -10.46
C HIS A 215 0.22 -25.74 -9.22
N ILE A 216 -0.26 -24.61 -8.69
CA ILE A 216 -1.25 -24.61 -7.61
C ILE A 216 -2.58 -25.16 -8.12
N LEU A 217 -2.98 -24.78 -9.33
CA LEU A 217 -4.21 -25.24 -9.96
C LEU A 217 -4.18 -26.75 -10.19
N ASP A 218 -3.13 -27.25 -10.85
CA ASP A 218 -2.94 -28.69 -11.07
C ASP A 218 -3.02 -29.47 -9.76
N LYS A 219 -2.36 -28.96 -8.70
CA LYS A 219 -2.33 -29.66 -7.41
C LYS A 219 -3.69 -29.67 -6.71
N ILE A 220 -4.42 -28.56 -6.74
CA ILE A 220 -5.75 -28.48 -6.12
C ILE A 220 -6.77 -29.27 -6.93
N GLU A 221 -6.64 -29.36 -8.25
CA GLU A 221 -7.47 -30.25 -9.09
C GLU A 221 -7.26 -31.72 -8.70
N GLU A 222 -6.01 -32.19 -8.64
CA GLU A 222 -5.69 -33.56 -8.20
C GLU A 222 -6.29 -33.87 -6.82
N MET A 223 -6.16 -32.94 -5.86
CA MET A 223 -6.74 -33.11 -4.52
C MET A 223 -8.27 -33.11 -4.55
N THR A 224 -8.90 -32.36 -5.46
CA THR A 224 -10.36 -32.30 -5.59
C THR A 224 -10.91 -33.60 -6.21
N ASP A 225 -10.17 -34.19 -7.15
CA ASP A 225 -10.50 -35.50 -7.74
C ASP A 225 -10.46 -36.62 -6.67
N GLU A 226 -9.49 -36.56 -5.75
CA GLU A 226 -9.42 -37.46 -4.60
C GLU A 226 -10.48 -37.15 -3.53
N ASN A 227 -10.77 -35.86 -3.30
CA ASN A 227 -11.72 -35.40 -2.30
C ASN A 227 -12.50 -34.14 -2.74
N PRO A 228 -13.80 -34.28 -3.07
CA PRO A 228 -14.64 -33.16 -3.53
C PRO A 228 -14.82 -32.01 -2.52
N VAL A 229 -14.38 -32.15 -1.27
CA VAL A 229 -14.44 -31.08 -0.27
C VAL A 229 -13.68 -29.82 -0.71
N PHE A 230 -12.71 -29.95 -1.62
CA PHE A 230 -11.90 -28.86 -2.15
C PHE A 230 -12.51 -28.12 -3.33
N GLU A 231 -13.67 -28.55 -3.85
CA GLU A 231 -14.38 -27.89 -4.95
C GLU A 231 -14.55 -26.36 -4.74
N PRO A 232 -14.87 -25.84 -3.53
CA PRO A 232 -14.96 -24.40 -3.31
C PRO A 232 -13.60 -23.68 -3.49
N ALA A 233 -12.51 -24.30 -3.05
CA ALA A 233 -11.16 -23.74 -3.20
C ALA A 233 -10.72 -23.76 -4.68
N LEU A 234 -11.02 -24.86 -5.39
CA LEU A 234 -10.76 -24.99 -6.82
C LEU A 234 -11.53 -23.94 -7.64
N LYS A 235 -12.82 -23.74 -7.34
CA LYS A 235 -13.64 -22.72 -8.00
C LYS A 235 -13.06 -21.32 -7.82
N LEU A 236 -12.66 -20.97 -6.60
CA LEU A 236 -12.02 -19.70 -6.32
C LEU A 236 -10.74 -19.50 -7.15
N LEU A 237 -9.94 -20.55 -7.32
CA LEU A 237 -8.70 -20.46 -8.10
C LEU A 237 -8.96 -20.33 -9.60
N LYS A 238 -9.97 -21.03 -10.13
CA LYS A 238 -10.40 -20.90 -11.54
C LYS A 238 -10.94 -19.50 -11.85
N ASP A 239 -11.65 -18.88 -10.90
CA ASP A 239 -12.09 -17.49 -11.03
C ASP A 239 -10.88 -16.52 -11.12
N LEU A 240 -9.82 -16.77 -10.33
CA LEU A 240 -8.58 -15.99 -10.39
C LEU A 240 -7.88 -16.12 -11.75
N GLU A 241 -7.71 -17.34 -12.25
CA GLU A 241 -7.08 -17.60 -13.55
C GLU A 241 -7.79 -16.83 -14.67
N ARG A 242 -9.13 -16.91 -14.71
CA ARG A 242 -9.97 -16.18 -15.67
C ARG A 242 -9.86 -14.67 -15.57
N GLN A 243 -9.74 -14.13 -14.35
CA GLN A 243 -9.71 -12.68 -14.14
C GLN A 243 -8.36 -12.04 -14.50
N TYR A 244 -7.26 -12.78 -14.37
CA TYR A 244 -5.93 -12.18 -14.36
C TYR A 244 -4.93 -12.75 -15.36
N PHE A 245 -5.25 -13.86 -16.04
CA PHE A 245 -4.33 -14.58 -16.91
C PHE A 245 -4.91 -14.90 -18.31
N HIS A 246 -6.14 -14.44 -18.58
CA HIS A 246 -6.81 -14.43 -19.90
C HIS A 246 -7.29 -13.01 -20.23
#